data_AF-A0A1X7TYL7-F1
#
_entry.id   AF-A0A1X7TYL7-F1
#
_cell.length_a   1.000
_cell.length_b   1.000
_cell.length_c   1.000
_cell.angle_alpha   90.00
_cell.angle_beta   90.00
_cell.angle_gamma   90.00
#
_symmetry.space_group_name_H-M   'P 1'
#
loop_
_entity.id
_entity.type
_entity.pdbx_description
1 polymer ?
#
loop_
_entity_poly.entity_id
_entity_poly.type
_entity_poly.pdbx_seq_one_letter_code
_entity_poly.pdbx_strand_id
1 'polypeptide(L)'
;MEFSFNVNLVLKERLTVLHGGGGGGGRLKSFRRDPHNSEIGAIVNEMGVASSKAQGLKAPITSYARFMQLPDQTIYLLKDSEMNNGNGSVLGFIKTGRKRLFLTDNRTLLHEVEPLCIMDFYVHETQQRRGHGKELFENVLQEEGLSAFEVAIDRPSSKFLSFLQRHYQLSSYVKQNNNFVVFDKFFTTCSHVDHGRGMHRRHSLPSSMHANTNGVTAGRSRGLRMSLSPLKNNE
;
A
#
# COMPACT_ATOMS: atom_id res chain seq x y z
N MET A 1 17.40 -18.07 8.88
CA MET A 1 18.51 -17.49 8.12
C MET A 1 19.49 -16.89 9.10
N GLU A 2 20.75 -17.29 8.95
CA GLU A 2 21.87 -16.88 9.81
C GLU A 2 22.69 -15.82 9.08
N PHE A 3 23.38 -14.97 9.84
CA PHE A 3 24.20 -13.87 9.32
C PHE A 3 25.58 -13.92 9.97
N SER A 4 26.58 -13.26 9.37
CA SER A 4 27.95 -13.16 9.90
C SER A 4 28.07 -12.29 11.15
N PHE A 5 26.96 -11.78 11.67
CA PHE A 5 26.84 -10.95 12.86
C PHE A 5 25.72 -11.48 13.76
N ASN A 6 25.76 -11.10 15.03
CA ASN A 6 24.73 -11.50 16.00
C ASN A 6 23.42 -10.74 15.73
N VAL A 7 22.40 -11.46 15.27
CA VAL A 7 21.08 -10.91 14.93
C VAL A 7 20.38 -10.37 16.16
N ASN A 8 20.60 -10.94 17.34
CA ASN A 8 19.99 -10.47 18.59
C ASN A 8 20.44 -9.07 19.01
N LEU A 9 21.64 -8.65 18.61
CA LEU A 9 22.13 -7.29 18.86
C LEU A 9 21.47 -6.25 17.93
N VAL A 10 21.08 -6.69 16.73
CA VAL A 10 20.49 -5.84 15.68
C VAL A 10 18.96 -5.78 15.83
N LEU A 11 18.32 -6.94 15.87
CA LEU A 11 16.88 -7.11 16.06
C LEU A 11 16.65 -7.53 17.51
N LYS A 12 16.29 -6.58 18.36
CA LYS A 12 16.14 -6.84 19.81
C LYS A 12 14.91 -7.71 20.08
N GLU A 13 13.78 -7.31 19.53
CA GLU A 13 12.48 -7.96 19.72
C GLU A 13 12.30 -9.14 18.77
N ARG A 14 11.46 -10.10 19.19
CA ARG A 14 11.05 -11.26 18.34
C ARG A 14 10.47 -10.80 17.00
N LEU A 15 9.66 -9.74 17.04
CA LEU A 15 9.12 -9.07 15.87
C LEU A 15 9.69 -7.65 15.81
N THR A 16 10.38 -7.31 14.73
CA THR A 16 10.90 -5.96 14.50
C THR A 16 10.18 -5.32 13.33
N VAL A 17 9.62 -4.13 13.55
CA VAL A 17 8.89 -3.36 12.52
C VAL A 17 9.80 -2.26 11.97
N LEU A 18 10.04 -2.31 10.66
CA LEU A 18 10.78 -1.30 9.91
C LEU A 18 9.77 -0.49 9.10
N HIS A 19 9.86 0.84 9.14
CA HIS A 19 9.08 1.71 8.26
C HIS A 19 9.98 2.31 7.18
N GLY A 20 9.50 2.30 5.93
CA GLY A 20 10.19 2.87 4.80
C GLY A 20 10.31 4.39 4.94
N GLY A 21 11.32 4.97 4.32
CA GLY A 21 11.80 6.30 4.66
C GLY A 21 10.71 7.38 4.58
N GLY A 22 10.32 7.96 5.72
CA GLY A 22 9.63 9.26 5.72
C GLY A 22 8.40 9.46 6.62
N GLY A 23 8.20 8.73 7.72
CA GLY A 23 7.29 9.19 8.77
C GLY A 23 7.83 10.45 9.46
N GLY A 24 7.23 11.62 9.21
CA GLY A 24 7.72 12.94 9.59
C GLY A 24 8.09 13.13 11.06
N GLY A 25 9.07 14.03 11.29
CA GLY A 25 9.30 14.72 12.57
C GLY A 25 10.42 14.19 13.45
N GLY A 26 10.49 12.89 13.75
CA GLY A 26 11.42 12.37 14.77
C GLY A 26 12.02 10.99 14.50
N ARG A 27 11.26 10.06 13.92
CA ARG A 27 11.64 8.64 13.79
C ARG A 27 12.67 8.39 12.67
N LEU A 28 12.63 9.16 11.59
CA LEU A 28 13.62 9.08 10.49
C LEU A 28 15.04 9.50 10.92
N LYS A 29 15.16 10.43 11.88
CA LYS A 29 16.46 10.86 12.42
C LYS A 29 17.10 9.79 13.29
N SER A 30 16.30 8.97 14.00
CA SER A 30 16.83 7.86 14.79
C SER A 30 17.22 6.68 13.90
N PHE A 31 16.42 6.35 12.87
CA PHE A 31 16.73 5.26 11.96
C PHE A 31 18.03 5.50 11.19
N ARG A 32 18.25 6.69 10.59
CA ARG A 32 19.53 7.00 9.92
C ARG A 32 20.75 7.03 10.86
N ARG A 33 20.53 7.14 12.17
CA ARG A 33 21.58 7.10 13.20
C ARG A 33 21.71 5.72 13.85
N ASP A 34 20.89 4.76 13.47
CA ASP A 34 21.01 3.41 13.99
C ASP A 34 22.38 2.86 13.53
N PRO A 35 23.26 2.49 14.49
CA PRO A 35 24.56 1.93 14.14
C PRO A 35 24.44 0.62 13.34
N HIS A 36 23.30 -0.06 13.41
CA HIS A 36 23.06 -1.35 12.76
C HIS A 36 22.36 -1.25 11.39
N ASN A 37 22.30 -0.06 10.78
CA ASN A 37 21.67 0.11 9.48
C ASN A 37 22.26 -0.78 8.37
N SER A 38 23.56 -1.05 8.43
CA SER A 38 24.22 -1.90 7.42
C SER A 38 23.73 -3.34 7.55
N GLU A 39 23.58 -3.83 8.79
CA GLU A 39 23.17 -5.17 9.17
C GLU A 39 21.68 -5.37 8.89
N ILE A 40 20.83 -4.38 9.21
CA ILE A 40 19.41 -4.38 8.83
C ILE A 40 19.29 -4.43 7.30
N GLY A 41 20.10 -3.64 6.59
CA GLY A 41 20.13 -3.66 5.14
C GLY A 41 20.51 -5.02 4.57
N ALA A 42 21.53 -5.67 5.14
CA ALA A 42 21.92 -7.03 4.77
C ALA A 42 20.80 -8.03 5.02
N ILE A 43 20.12 -7.97 6.18
CA ILE A 43 18.97 -8.84 6.50
C ILE A 43 17.87 -8.69 5.46
N VAL A 44 17.43 -7.46 5.17
CA VAL A 44 16.34 -7.21 4.21
C VAL A 44 16.72 -7.67 2.81
N ASN A 45 17.97 -7.45 2.40
CA ASN A 45 18.44 -7.85 1.07
C ASN A 45 18.48 -9.38 0.92
N GLU A 46 19.07 -10.11 1.87
CA GLU A 46 19.15 -11.58 1.81
C GLU A 46 17.76 -12.23 1.91
N MET A 47 16.90 -11.73 2.79
CA MET A 47 15.51 -12.21 2.87
C MET A 47 14.73 -11.90 1.58
N GLY A 48 14.97 -10.75 0.96
CA GLY A 48 14.38 -10.39 -0.33
C GLY A 48 14.85 -11.29 -1.49
N VAL A 49 16.14 -11.65 -1.50
CA VAL A 49 16.69 -12.63 -2.46
C VAL A 49 16.10 -14.02 -2.24
N ALA A 50 15.99 -14.47 -0.99
CA ALA A 50 15.42 -15.77 -0.66
C ALA A 50 13.92 -15.84 -1.04
N SER A 51 13.15 -14.79 -0.75
CA SER A 51 11.76 -14.67 -1.19
C SER A 51 11.63 -14.75 -2.72
N SER A 52 12.49 -14.02 -3.44
CA SER A 52 12.53 -14.01 -4.90
C SER A 52 12.76 -15.42 -5.48
N LYS A 53 13.72 -16.15 -4.93
CA LYS A 53 14.03 -17.54 -5.32
C LYS A 53 12.84 -18.47 -5.03
N ALA A 54 12.24 -18.38 -3.86
CA ALA A 54 11.09 -19.20 -3.47
C ALA A 54 9.83 -18.96 -4.33
N GLN A 55 9.70 -17.77 -4.90
CA GLN A 55 8.62 -17.38 -5.81
C GLN A 55 8.95 -17.59 -7.29
N GLY A 56 10.18 -17.98 -7.63
CA GLY A 56 10.62 -18.14 -9.03
C GLY A 56 10.73 -16.81 -9.79
N LEU A 57 10.96 -15.70 -9.10
CA LEU A 57 11.10 -14.38 -9.72
C LEU A 57 12.50 -14.19 -10.30
N LYS A 58 12.62 -13.41 -11.38
CA LYS A 58 13.91 -13.10 -12.02
C LYS A 58 14.80 -12.19 -11.18
N ALA A 59 14.19 -11.36 -10.32
CA ALA A 59 14.89 -10.40 -9.47
C ALA A 59 14.11 -10.16 -8.16
N PRO A 60 14.79 -9.75 -7.08
CA PRO A 60 14.13 -9.40 -5.83
C PRO A 60 13.20 -8.18 -5.96
N ILE A 61 11.97 -8.35 -5.48
CA ILE A 61 10.99 -7.25 -5.34
C ILE A 61 11.17 -6.48 -4.03
N THR A 62 11.91 -7.05 -3.08
CA THR A 62 12.26 -6.43 -1.79
C THR A 62 13.77 -6.26 -1.71
N SER A 63 14.20 -5.03 -1.45
CA SER A 63 15.58 -4.68 -1.14
C SER A 63 15.60 -3.46 -0.23
N TYR A 64 16.63 -3.33 0.60
CA TYR A 64 16.74 -2.24 1.57
C TYR A 64 16.77 -0.87 0.89
N ALA A 65 17.56 -0.74 -0.19
CA ALA A 65 17.67 0.51 -0.94
C ALA A 65 16.33 0.98 -1.51
N ARG A 66 15.53 0.06 -2.09
CA ARG A 66 14.19 0.38 -2.61
C ARG A 66 13.23 0.72 -1.47
N PHE A 67 13.27 -0.05 -0.38
CA PHE A 67 12.41 0.14 0.79
C PHE A 67 12.63 1.51 1.46
N MET A 68 13.87 1.96 1.58
CA MET A 68 14.20 3.27 2.17
C MET A 68 13.66 4.48 1.37
N GLN A 69 13.27 4.28 0.11
CA GLN A 69 12.68 5.32 -0.74
C GLN A 69 11.14 5.35 -0.70
N LEU A 70 10.51 4.42 0.03
CA LEU A 70 9.06 4.19 -0.02
C LEU A 70 8.45 4.45 1.38
N PRO A 71 8.04 5.69 1.72
CA PRO A 71 7.56 6.07 3.05
C PRO A 71 6.36 5.26 3.54
N ASP A 72 5.50 4.84 2.62
CA ASP A 72 4.23 4.18 2.93
C ASP A 72 4.35 2.65 3.02
N GLN A 73 5.57 2.12 3.02
CA GLN A 73 5.83 0.69 3.16
C GLN A 73 6.36 0.33 4.53
N THR A 74 5.97 -0.83 5.02
CA THR A 74 6.44 -1.38 6.29
C THR A 74 6.95 -2.81 6.06
N ILE A 75 8.07 -3.16 6.70
CA ILE A 75 8.59 -4.53 6.74
C ILE A 75 8.55 -5.02 8.19
N TYR A 76 7.88 -6.13 8.41
CA TYR A 76 7.89 -6.84 9.68
C TYR A 76 8.87 -8.01 9.56
N LEU A 77 9.91 -8.02 10.38
CA LEU A 77 10.90 -9.08 10.48
C LEU A 77 10.62 -9.94 11.70
N LEU A 78 10.57 -11.26 11.52
CA LEU A 78 10.46 -12.21 12.63
C LEU A 78 11.80 -12.92 12.84
N LYS A 79 12.25 -13.00 14.09
CA LYS A 79 13.44 -13.75 14.49
C LYS A 79 13.16 -14.79 15.57
N ASP A 80 14.08 -15.72 15.71
CA ASP A 80 14.23 -16.59 16.87
C ASP A 80 15.55 -16.23 17.57
N SER A 81 15.51 -15.95 18.88
CA SER A 81 16.70 -15.55 19.65
C SER A 81 17.61 -16.71 20.02
N GLU A 82 17.04 -17.91 20.17
CA GLU A 82 17.75 -19.07 20.72
C GLU A 82 18.51 -19.84 19.64
N MET A 83 18.11 -19.67 18.38
CA MET A 83 18.78 -20.28 17.23
C MET A 83 20.22 -19.75 17.04
N ASN A 84 21.00 -20.49 16.24
CA ASN A 84 22.37 -20.12 15.88
C ASN A 84 23.26 -19.90 17.12
N ASN A 85 23.23 -20.86 18.04
CA ASN A 85 24.00 -20.83 19.30
C ASN A 85 23.78 -19.53 20.11
N GLY A 86 22.54 -19.02 20.15
CA GLY A 86 22.19 -17.78 20.85
C GLY A 86 22.54 -16.48 20.09
N ASN A 87 23.04 -16.57 18.86
CA ASN A 87 23.22 -15.39 17.99
C ASN A 87 21.94 -14.97 17.25
N GLY A 88 20.89 -15.79 17.35
CA GLY A 88 19.61 -15.54 16.71
C GLY A 88 19.60 -15.85 15.21
N SER A 89 18.40 -16.05 14.69
CA SER A 89 18.15 -16.31 13.28
C SER A 89 16.88 -15.62 12.81
N VAL A 90 16.92 -15.04 11.61
CA VAL A 90 15.72 -14.45 10.98
C VAL A 90 14.88 -15.58 10.39
N LEU A 91 13.60 -15.64 10.77
CA LEU A 91 12.65 -16.68 10.38
C LEU A 91 11.88 -16.33 9.11
N GLY A 92 11.55 -15.06 8.92
CA GLY A 92 10.66 -14.62 7.85
C GLY A 92 10.42 -13.12 7.89
N PHE A 93 9.73 -12.63 6.87
CA PHE A 93 9.23 -11.25 6.84
C PHE A 93 7.90 -11.14 6.09
N ILE A 94 7.16 -10.08 6.39
CA ILE A 94 6.04 -9.62 5.58
C ILE A 94 6.22 -8.13 5.28
N LYS A 95 6.07 -7.76 4.00
CA LYS A 95 6.13 -6.39 3.52
C LYS A 95 4.74 -5.92 3.14
N THR A 96 4.35 -4.77 3.68
CA THR A 96 3.06 -4.15 3.45
C THR A 96 3.20 -2.71 2.98
N GLY A 97 2.11 -2.15 2.46
CA GLY A 97 1.99 -0.72 2.20
C GLY A 97 0.63 -0.36 1.64
N ARG A 98 0.20 0.89 1.81
CA ARG A 98 -1.05 1.37 1.22
C ARG A 98 -0.83 1.71 -0.25
N LYS A 99 -1.79 1.34 -1.10
CA LYS A 99 -1.75 1.63 -2.54
C LYS A 99 -3.11 2.07 -3.03
N ARG A 100 -3.15 3.10 -3.85
CA ARG A 100 -4.33 3.45 -4.64
C ARG A 100 -4.51 2.43 -5.75
N LEU A 101 -5.64 1.74 -5.74
CA LEU A 101 -6.00 0.68 -6.67
C LEU A 101 -7.38 0.96 -7.27
N PHE A 102 -7.51 0.68 -8.56
CA PHE A 102 -8.79 0.56 -9.23
C PHE A 102 -9.19 -0.91 -9.23
N LEU A 103 -10.19 -1.28 -8.43
CA LEU A 103 -10.63 -2.65 -8.23
C LEU A 103 -12.07 -2.81 -8.72
N THR A 104 -12.33 -3.93 -9.37
CA THR A 104 -13.67 -4.28 -9.87
C THR A 104 -14.36 -5.24 -8.91
N ASP A 105 -15.59 -4.92 -8.52
CA ASP A 105 -16.41 -5.77 -7.66
C ASP A 105 -17.11 -6.90 -8.43
N ASN A 106 -17.89 -7.73 -7.72
CA ASN A 106 -18.65 -8.83 -8.31
C ASN A 106 -19.83 -8.37 -9.21
N ARG A 107 -20.19 -7.08 -9.18
CA ARG A 107 -21.19 -6.45 -10.04
C ARG A 107 -20.53 -5.74 -11.23
N THR A 108 -19.24 -5.96 -11.46
CA THR A 108 -18.44 -5.33 -12.52
C THR A 108 -18.28 -3.81 -12.38
N LEU A 109 -18.57 -3.25 -11.20
CA LEU A 109 -18.38 -1.83 -10.94
C LEU A 109 -16.92 -1.57 -10.51
N LEU A 110 -16.33 -0.51 -11.07
CA LEU A 110 -14.97 -0.07 -10.75
C LEU A 110 -14.98 0.87 -9.54
N HIS A 111 -14.13 0.57 -8.57
CA HIS A 111 -13.94 1.35 -7.35
C HIS A 111 -12.49 1.83 -7.26
N GLU A 112 -12.30 3.11 -6.96
CA GLU A 112 -11.00 3.64 -6.54
C GLU A 112 -10.90 3.53 -5.02
N VAL A 113 -9.90 2.79 -4.54
CA VAL A 113 -9.70 2.50 -3.11
C VAL A 113 -8.22 2.59 -2.74
N GLU A 114 -7.91 2.82 -1.46
CA GLU A 114 -6.54 2.85 -0.94
C GLU A 114 -6.32 1.83 0.20
N PRO A 115 -6.42 0.51 -0.08
CA PRO A 115 -6.31 -0.53 0.94
C PRO A 115 -4.86 -0.74 1.39
N LEU A 116 -4.71 -1.36 2.58
CA LEU A 116 -3.47 -2.00 2.94
C LEU A 116 -3.21 -3.18 2.00
N CYS A 117 -2.01 -3.21 1.41
CA CYS A 117 -1.59 -4.27 0.50
C CYS A 117 -0.50 -5.13 1.12
N ILE A 118 -0.61 -6.45 0.98
CA ILE A 118 0.49 -7.38 1.20
C ILE A 118 1.28 -7.51 -0.11
N MET A 119 2.56 -7.13 -0.08
CA MET A 119 3.38 -6.97 -1.28
C MET A 119 4.48 -8.02 -1.43
N ASP A 120 4.97 -8.56 -0.32
CA ASP A 120 5.93 -9.65 -0.30
C ASP A 120 5.80 -10.38 1.04
N PHE A 121 5.81 -11.71 1.03
CA PHE A 121 5.59 -12.50 2.23
C PHE A 121 6.36 -13.81 2.15
N TYR A 122 7.29 -14.00 3.07
CA TYR A 122 8.21 -15.11 3.02
C TYR A 122 8.60 -15.60 4.42
N VAL A 123 8.63 -16.92 4.57
CA VAL A 123 9.18 -17.63 5.73
C VAL A 123 10.23 -18.58 5.19
N HIS A 124 11.40 -18.58 5.82
CA HIS A 124 12.53 -19.44 5.45
C HIS A 124 12.08 -20.90 5.34
N GLU A 125 12.56 -21.63 4.33
CA GLU A 125 12.01 -22.93 3.91
C GLU A 125 11.96 -23.93 5.07
N THR A 126 13.04 -24.00 5.85
CA THR A 126 13.15 -24.90 7.03
C THR A 126 12.19 -24.55 8.17
N GLN A 127 11.62 -23.34 8.16
CA GLN A 127 10.73 -22.81 9.18
C GLN A 127 9.28 -22.70 8.70
N GLN A 128 8.98 -23.11 7.45
CA GLN A 128 7.62 -23.12 6.94
C GLN A 128 6.73 -24.12 7.70
N ARG A 129 5.42 -23.84 7.75
CA ARG A 129 4.39 -24.68 8.41
C ARG A 129 4.53 -24.82 9.94
N ARG A 130 5.34 -23.98 10.59
CA ARG A 130 5.50 -23.91 12.05
C ARG A 130 4.72 -22.78 12.75
N GLY A 131 3.81 -22.12 12.04
CA GLY A 131 3.00 -21.02 12.57
C GLY A 131 3.58 -19.61 12.37
N HIS A 132 4.86 -19.46 12.03
CA HIS A 132 5.51 -18.15 11.84
C HIS A 132 4.86 -17.25 10.78
N GLY A 133 4.30 -17.83 9.73
CA GLY A 133 3.54 -17.05 8.74
C GLY A 133 2.26 -16.45 9.35
N LYS A 134 1.57 -17.22 10.20
CA LYS A 134 0.39 -16.75 10.91
C LYS A 134 0.75 -15.63 11.88
N GLU A 135 1.83 -15.82 12.64
CA GLU A 135 2.36 -14.82 13.56
C GLU A 135 2.67 -13.49 12.86
N LEU A 136 3.41 -13.51 11.74
CA LEU A 136 3.69 -12.30 10.94
C LEU A 136 2.40 -11.63 10.44
N PHE A 137 1.48 -12.40 9.88
CA PHE A 137 0.23 -11.87 9.32
C PHE A 137 -0.72 -11.32 10.38
N GLU A 138 -0.85 -11.99 11.53
CA GLU A 138 -1.69 -11.51 12.64
C GLU A 138 -1.16 -10.21 13.24
N ASN A 139 0.16 -10.04 13.33
CA ASN A 139 0.74 -8.77 13.79
C ASN A 139 0.40 -7.62 12.84
N VAL A 140 0.45 -7.84 11.52
CA VAL A 140 0.01 -6.85 10.52
C VAL A 140 -1.45 -6.47 10.74
N LEU A 141 -2.33 -7.48 10.87
CA LEU A 141 -3.76 -7.24 11.05
C LEU A 141 -4.06 -6.49 12.35
N GLN A 142 -3.38 -6.85 13.44
CA GLN A 142 -3.56 -6.23 14.75
C GLN A 142 -3.07 -4.78 14.76
N GLU A 143 -1.90 -4.49 14.16
CA GLU A 143 -1.37 -3.12 14.10
C GLU A 143 -2.26 -2.19 13.28
N GLU A 144 -2.86 -2.70 12.19
CA GLU A 144 -3.72 -1.93 11.29
C GLU A 144 -5.21 -1.96 11.70
N GLY A 145 -5.59 -2.77 12.68
CA GLY A 145 -6.98 -2.94 13.12
C GLY A 145 -7.89 -3.52 12.04
N LEU A 146 -7.36 -4.41 11.19
CA LEU A 146 -8.05 -4.96 10.02
C LEU A 146 -8.37 -6.44 10.17
N SER A 147 -9.45 -6.87 9.50
CA SER A 147 -9.72 -8.27 9.23
C SER A 147 -8.97 -8.74 7.97
N ALA A 148 -8.68 -10.04 7.89
CA ALA A 148 -7.95 -10.62 6.76
C ALA A 148 -8.63 -10.43 5.39
N PHE A 149 -9.95 -10.27 5.33
CA PHE A 149 -10.66 -10.02 4.07
C PHE A 149 -10.56 -8.56 3.58
N GLU A 150 -10.04 -7.65 4.41
CA GLU A 150 -9.93 -6.21 4.12
C GLU A 150 -8.59 -5.84 3.49
N VAL A 151 -7.64 -6.78 3.44
CA VAL A 151 -6.33 -6.56 2.81
C VAL A 151 -6.34 -6.97 1.35
N ALA A 152 -5.69 -6.17 0.51
CA ALA A 152 -5.44 -6.53 -0.89
C ALA A 152 -4.09 -7.27 -1.00
N ILE A 153 -3.97 -8.22 -1.92
CA ILE A 153 -2.76 -9.03 -2.04
C ILE A 153 -2.18 -8.94 -3.45
N ASP A 154 -0.94 -8.49 -3.55
CA ASP A 154 -0.21 -8.37 -4.83
C ASP A 154 0.29 -9.76 -5.25
N ARG A 155 -0.29 -10.32 -6.32
CA ARG A 155 0.15 -11.59 -6.95
C ARG A 155 0.38 -12.74 -5.95
N PRO A 156 -0.64 -13.17 -5.17
CA PRO A 156 -0.45 -14.22 -4.17
C PRO A 156 0.03 -15.54 -4.80
N SER A 157 0.98 -16.20 -4.13
CA SER A 157 1.35 -17.58 -4.46
C SER A 157 0.24 -18.56 -4.08
N SER A 158 0.24 -19.75 -4.68
CA SER A 158 -0.68 -20.84 -4.29
C SER A 158 -0.54 -21.20 -2.81
N LYS A 159 0.69 -21.20 -2.27
CA LYS A 159 0.95 -21.41 -0.84
C LYS A 159 0.26 -20.36 0.03
N PHE A 160 0.26 -19.10 -0.41
CA PHE A 160 -0.37 -18.01 0.34
C PHE A 160 -1.90 -18.09 0.28
N LEU A 161 -2.48 -18.41 -0.88
CA LEU A 161 -3.92 -18.66 -1.00
C LEU A 161 -4.37 -19.81 -0.08
N SER A 162 -3.65 -20.94 -0.07
CA SER A 162 -3.96 -22.04 0.86
C SER A 162 -3.79 -21.67 2.32
N PHE A 163 -2.84 -20.78 2.64
CA PHE A 163 -2.68 -20.24 3.99
C PHE A 163 -3.89 -19.41 4.42
N LEU A 164 -4.38 -18.52 3.54
CA LEU A 164 -5.55 -17.69 3.82
C LEU A 164 -6.83 -18.50 3.97
N GLN A 165 -7.01 -19.52 3.12
CA GLN A 165 -8.12 -20.46 3.24
C GLN A 165 -8.09 -21.21 4.58
N ARG A 166 -6.91 -21.73 4.98
CA ARG A 166 -6.78 -22.52 6.21
C ARG A 166 -7.01 -21.69 7.47
N HIS A 167 -6.41 -20.50 7.55
CA HIS A 167 -6.37 -19.73 8.79
C HIS A 167 -7.50 -18.70 8.91
N TYR A 168 -8.02 -18.21 7.79
CA TYR A 168 -9.01 -17.12 7.76
C TYR A 168 -10.29 -17.47 6.98
N GLN A 169 -10.41 -18.73 6.52
CA GLN A 169 -11.56 -19.23 5.75
C GLN A 169 -11.83 -18.43 4.46
N LEU A 170 -10.77 -17.80 3.92
CA LEU A 170 -10.80 -17.00 2.71
C LEU A 170 -10.54 -17.90 1.49
N SER A 171 -11.62 -18.30 0.82
CA SER A 171 -11.56 -19.22 -0.34
C SER A 171 -12.07 -18.59 -1.63
N SER A 172 -13.06 -17.71 -1.54
CA SER A 172 -13.63 -17.02 -2.68
C SER A 172 -12.99 -15.64 -2.86
N TYR A 173 -12.34 -15.46 -4.01
CA TYR A 173 -11.59 -14.26 -4.32
C TYR A 173 -11.76 -13.85 -5.78
N VAL A 174 -11.58 -12.56 -6.03
CA VAL A 174 -11.63 -11.96 -7.36
C VAL A 174 -10.21 -11.59 -7.78
N LYS A 175 -9.71 -12.23 -8.85
CA LYS A 175 -8.46 -11.83 -9.48
C LYS A 175 -8.69 -10.58 -10.32
N GLN A 176 -7.92 -9.53 -10.04
CA GLN A 176 -8.05 -8.22 -10.64
C GLN A 176 -7.11 -8.07 -11.84
N ASN A 177 -7.43 -7.15 -12.75
CA ASN A 177 -6.62 -6.89 -13.96
C ASN A 177 -5.21 -6.39 -13.64
N ASN A 178 -5.03 -5.72 -12.49
CA ASN A 178 -3.73 -5.26 -11.99
C ASN A 178 -2.92 -6.36 -11.27
N ASN A 179 -3.39 -7.62 -11.31
CA ASN A 179 -2.84 -8.80 -10.64
C ASN A 179 -3.01 -8.84 -9.11
N PHE A 180 -3.76 -7.90 -8.53
CA PHE A 180 -4.17 -8.03 -7.15
C PHE A 180 -5.26 -9.09 -6.97
N VAL A 181 -5.35 -9.61 -5.77
CA VAL A 181 -6.43 -10.46 -5.31
C VAL A 181 -7.08 -9.79 -4.11
N VAL A 182 -8.41 -9.73 -4.14
CA VAL A 182 -9.26 -9.33 -3.01
C VAL A 182 -10.33 -10.39 -2.78
N PHE A 183 -10.74 -10.57 -1.53
CA PHE A 183 -11.74 -11.59 -1.15
C PHE A 183 -13.15 -11.00 -1.07
N ASP A 184 -14.17 -11.84 -1.14
CA ASP A 184 -15.57 -11.42 -1.33
C ASP A 184 -16.06 -10.31 -0.39
N LYS A 185 -15.62 -10.33 0.88
CA LYS A 185 -16.04 -9.34 1.88
C LYS A 185 -15.29 -8.01 1.81
N PHE A 186 -14.28 -7.90 0.95
CA PHE A 186 -13.48 -6.69 0.79
C PHE A 186 -14.35 -5.45 0.56
N PHE A 187 -15.31 -5.54 -0.37
CA PHE A 187 -16.19 -4.41 -0.70
C PHE A 187 -17.34 -4.18 0.29
N THR A 188 -17.53 -5.08 1.28
CA THR A 188 -18.62 -4.95 2.26
C THR A 188 -18.30 -3.97 3.39
N THR A 189 -17.01 -3.82 3.71
CA THR A 189 -16.52 -2.91 4.75
C THR A 189 -15.82 -1.69 4.17
N CYS A 190 -15.78 -1.52 2.84
CA CYS A 190 -15.26 -0.31 2.20
C CYS A 190 -16.12 0.92 2.55
N SER A 191 -15.91 1.47 3.74
CA SER A 191 -16.17 2.87 4.12
C SER A 191 -15.07 3.80 3.60
N HIS A 192 -14.09 3.27 2.84
CA HIS A 192 -13.09 4.01 2.05
C HIS A 192 -13.53 4.30 0.61
N VAL A 193 -14.85 4.37 0.36
CA VAL A 193 -15.34 5.05 -0.83
C VAL A 193 -15.09 6.53 -0.56
N ASP A 194 -14.11 7.11 -1.26
CA ASP A 194 -14.14 8.53 -1.54
C ASP A 194 -15.47 8.74 -2.26
N HIS A 195 -16.51 9.02 -1.48
CA HIS A 195 -17.71 9.61 -2.01
C HIS A 195 -17.18 10.90 -2.54
N GLY A 196 -16.94 10.94 -3.86
CA GLY A 196 -16.85 12.15 -4.61
C GLY A 196 -18.02 13.00 -4.15
N ARG A 197 -17.77 13.86 -3.17
CA ARG A 197 -18.39 15.15 -3.04
C ARG A 197 -17.81 15.93 -4.22
N GLY A 198 -18.18 15.47 -5.42
CA GLY A 198 -18.57 16.35 -6.48
C GLY A 198 -19.54 17.30 -5.82
N MET A 199 -19.00 18.45 -5.46
CA MET A 199 -19.74 19.66 -5.25
C MET A 199 -20.51 19.88 -6.54
N HIS A 200 -21.68 19.25 -6.64
CA HIS A 200 -22.76 19.75 -7.47
C HIS A 200 -23.05 21.14 -6.91
N ARG A 201 -22.29 22.14 -7.35
CA ARG A 201 -22.81 23.48 -7.55
C ARG A 201 -23.94 23.29 -8.56
N ARG A 202 -25.13 22.98 -8.04
CA ARG A 202 -26.36 23.30 -8.72
C ARG A 202 -26.26 24.80 -9.01
N HIS A 203 -26.01 25.15 -10.26
CA HIS A 203 -26.43 26.45 -10.77
C HIS A 203 -27.97 26.42 -10.70
N SER A 204 -28.49 26.79 -9.53
CA SER A 204 -29.87 27.22 -9.39
C SER A 204 -29.99 28.56 -10.11
N LEU A 205 -30.57 28.53 -11.30
CA LEU A 205 -31.17 29.71 -11.90
C LEU A 205 -32.19 30.28 -10.88
N PRO A 206 -32.07 31.55 -10.45
CA PRO A 206 -33.10 32.15 -9.61
C PRO A 206 -34.32 32.43 -10.48
N SER A 207 -35.45 31.81 -10.13
CA SER A 207 -36.77 32.16 -10.65
C SER A 207 -37.57 32.83 -9.54
N SER A 208 -37.68 34.15 -9.61
CA SER A 208 -38.81 34.96 -9.13
C SER A 208 -38.64 36.35 -9.74
N MET A 209 -39.64 37.16 -10.06
CA MET A 209 -41.03 36.95 -10.45
C MET A 209 -41.50 38.35 -10.95
N HIS A 210 -42.39 38.35 -11.94
CA HIS A 210 -43.34 39.41 -12.30
C HIS A 210 -42.91 40.76 -12.93
N ALA A 211 -43.51 40.92 -14.12
CA ALA A 211 -43.84 42.10 -14.92
C ALA A 211 -44.10 43.42 -14.19
N ASN A 212 -43.72 44.55 -14.81
CA ASN A 212 -44.70 45.46 -15.43
C ASN A 212 -44.10 46.49 -16.41
N THR A 213 -44.83 46.66 -17.51
CA THR A 213 -45.06 47.79 -18.43
C THR A 213 -44.17 49.05 -18.51
N ASN A 214 -43.93 49.41 -19.77
CA ASN A 214 -43.97 50.74 -20.42
C ASN A 214 -42.89 51.82 -20.12
N GLY A 215 -42.16 52.17 -21.19
CA GLY A 215 -42.21 53.54 -21.72
C GLY A 215 -40.95 54.42 -21.65
N VAL A 216 -40.39 54.66 -22.85
CA VAL A 216 -39.92 55.97 -23.36
C VAL A 216 -38.46 56.44 -23.07
N THR A 217 -37.81 56.79 -24.20
CA THR A 217 -36.69 57.74 -24.47
C THR A 217 -35.22 57.41 -24.21
N ALA A 218 -34.51 57.29 -25.34
CA ALA A 218 -33.37 58.10 -25.81
C ALA A 218 -32.07 58.20 -24.99
N GLY A 219 -30.95 57.86 -25.64
CA GLY A 219 -29.61 58.29 -25.21
C GLY A 219 -28.45 57.65 -25.98
N ARG A 220 -27.82 58.42 -26.88
CA ARG A 220 -26.59 58.11 -27.65
C ARG A 220 -25.40 57.76 -26.74
N SER A 221 -24.46 56.91 -27.20
CA SER A 221 -23.09 57.33 -27.62
C SER A 221 -22.05 56.18 -27.68
N ARG A 222 -21.49 56.01 -28.89
CA ARG A 222 -20.06 55.92 -29.31
C ARG A 222 -19.04 54.96 -28.64
N GLY A 223 -18.36 54.21 -29.54
CA GLY A 223 -16.91 53.92 -29.53
C GLY A 223 -16.52 52.67 -28.73
N LEU A 224 -15.56 51.82 -29.10
CA LEU A 224 -14.47 51.91 -30.07
C LEU A 224 -14.01 50.47 -30.45
N ARG A 225 -13.41 50.40 -31.63
CA ARG A 225 -12.77 49.27 -32.35
C ARG A 225 -11.45 48.81 -31.69
N MET A 226 -11.04 47.55 -31.92
CA MET A 226 -9.65 47.02 -32.11
C MET A 226 -9.70 45.49 -31.87
N SER A 227 -9.61 44.61 -32.88
CA SER A 227 -8.49 44.20 -33.75
C SER A 227 -7.94 42.83 -33.32
N LEU A 228 -8.09 41.86 -34.22
CA LEU A 228 -7.55 40.51 -34.19
C LEU A 228 -6.18 40.49 -34.88
N SER A 229 -5.25 39.69 -34.37
CA SER A 229 -4.13 39.16 -35.15
C SER A 229 -3.77 37.73 -34.73
N PRO A 230 -3.31 36.85 -35.65
CA PRO A 230 -3.24 35.40 -35.44
C PRO A 230 -1.82 34.88 -35.16
N LEU A 231 -1.82 33.65 -34.64
CA LEU A 231 -0.69 32.75 -34.32
C LEU A 231 0.24 32.49 -35.52
N LYS A 232 1.55 32.43 -35.24
CA LYS A 232 2.58 31.80 -36.09
C LYS A 232 2.99 30.47 -35.45
N ASN A 233 2.97 29.42 -36.27
CA ASN A 233 3.60 28.12 -36.02
C ASN A 233 5.12 28.25 -36.15
N ASN A 234 5.86 27.53 -35.30
CA ASN A 234 7.26 27.20 -35.53
C ASN A 234 7.42 25.67 -35.47
N GLU A 235 8.29 25.19 -36.34
CA GLU A 235 8.76 23.82 -36.53
C GLU A 235 9.38 23.20 -35.27
#